data_AF-A0A0C9Q7L5-F1
#
_entry.id   AF-A0A0C9Q7L5-F1
#
_cell.length_a   1.000
_cell.length_b   1.000
_cell.length_c   1.000
_cell.angle_alpha   90.00
_cell.angle_beta   90.00
_cell.angle_gamma   90.00
#
_symmetry.space_group_name_H-M   'P 1'
#
loop_
_entity.id
_entity.type
_entity.pdbx_description
1 polymer ?
#
loop_
_entity_poly.entity_id
_entity_poly.type
_entity_poly.pdbx_seq_one_letter_code
_entity_poly.pdbx_strand_id
1 'polypeptide(L)'
;MFNWLRRRKQTPSTKEQVPPQMSAPAAPVDDDWIDVPNYLAVDPASELPVSLIAAAVTADTAPDAQLVLKHLYVENPEAKRVGLIASAIAAGDGQANYVVKSIKKKVE
;
A
#
# COMPACT_ATOMS: atom_id res chain seq x y z
N MET A 1 13.64 -46.34 9.50
CA MET A 1 14.74 -45.81 10.36
C MET A 1 14.46 -44.33 10.58
N PHE A 2 13.73 -44.00 11.65
CA PHE A 2 13.39 -42.63 12.05
C PHE A 2 14.37 -42.18 13.15
N ASN A 3 15.02 -41.02 12.99
CA ASN A 3 15.57 -40.21 14.10
C ASN A 3 16.19 -38.89 13.61
N TRP A 4 15.37 -37.98 13.09
CA TRP A 4 15.85 -36.60 12.83
C TRP A 4 14.85 -35.49 13.18
N LEU A 5 13.96 -35.74 14.15
CA LEU A 5 13.25 -34.66 14.85
C LEU A 5 13.62 -34.69 16.33
N ARG A 6 14.62 -33.88 16.73
CA ARG A 6 14.73 -33.23 18.05
C ARG A 6 16.01 -32.40 18.12
N ARG A 7 15.90 -31.13 17.73
CA ARG A 7 16.64 -30.04 18.37
C ARG A 7 15.92 -28.71 18.14
N ARG A 8 14.86 -28.48 18.91
CA ARG A 8 14.52 -27.10 19.30
C ARG A 8 15.68 -26.62 20.17
N LYS A 9 16.62 -25.88 19.58
CA LYS A 9 17.50 -25.03 20.38
C LYS A 9 16.67 -23.82 20.77
N GLN A 10 16.35 -23.75 22.05
CA GLN A 10 15.89 -22.54 22.72
C GLN A 10 16.97 -21.47 22.51
N THR A 11 16.62 -20.37 21.86
CA THR A 11 17.45 -19.17 21.83
C THR A 11 17.14 -18.36 23.10
N PRO A 12 18.13 -18.02 23.93
CA PRO A 12 17.92 -17.22 25.12
C PRO A 12 17.45 -15.81 24.75
N SER A 13 16.42 -15.35 25.47
CA SER A 13 15.88 -13.99 25.43
C SER A 13 16.92 -13.01 25.98
N THR A 14 17.77 -12.47 25.12
CA THR A 14 18.52 -11.24 25.39
C THR A 14 17.67 -10.07 24.92
N LYS A 15 17.24 -9.22 25.87
CA LYS A 15 16.59 -7.94 25.60
C LYS A 15 17.57 -7.08 24.81
N GLU A 16 17.37 -6.97 23.51
CA GLU A 16 18.08 -6.00 22.68
C GLU A 16 17.43 -4.64 22.90
N GLN A 17 18.15 -3.76 23.59
CA GLN A 17 17.79 -2.38 23.84
C GLN A 17 17.79 -1.64 22.50
N VAL A 18 16.60 -1.29 22.01
CA VAL A 18 16.43 -0.36 20.90
C VAL A 18 16.93 1.02 21.37
N PRO A 19 17.77 1.74 20.60
CA PRO A 19 18.22 3.08 20.97
C PRO A 19 17.02 4.01 21.20
N PRO A 20 17.15 5.08 22.01
CA PRO A 20 16.03 5.98 22.24
C PRO A 20 15.60 6.59 20.90
N GLN A 21 14.45 6.13 20.38
CA GLN A 21 13.72 6.84 19.35
C GLN A 21 13.41 8.21 19.97
N MET A 22 14.14 9.24 19.52
CA MET A 22 13.70 10.62 19.64
C MET A 22 12.30 10.65 19.04
N SER A 23 11.32 10.61 19.93
CA SER A 23 9.93 10.83 19.61
C SER A 23 9.89 12.28 19.17
N ALA A 24 9.81 12.51 17.86
CA ALA A 24 9.36 13.81 17.39
C ALA A 24 8.05 14.12 18.13
N PRO A 25 7.86 15.36 18.63
CA PRO A 25 6.65 15.70 19.33
C PRO A 25 5.46 15.28 18.47
N ALA A 26 4.53 14.54 19.07
CA ALA A 26 3.28 14.21 18.41
C ALA A 26 2.68 15.53 17.95
N ALA A 27 2.63 15.72 16.62
CA ALA A 27 1.90 16.84 16.04
C ALA A 27 0.48 16.80 16.63
N PRO A 28 -0.11 17.96 16.95
CA PRO A 28 -1.46 18.01 17.47
C PRO A 28 -2.37 17.17 16.57
N VAL A 29 -3.19 16.32 17.19
CA VAL A 29 -4.26 15.61 16.50
C VAL A 29 -5.26 16.70 16.13
N ASP A 30 -5.04 17.33 14.98
CA ASP A 30 -6.07 18.14 14.35
C ASP A 30 -7.22 17.17 14.01
N ASP A 31 -8.27 17.20 14.82
CA ASP A 31 -9.44 16.30 14.80
C ASP A 31 -10.20 16.29 13.46
N ASP A 32 -9.81 17.14 12.50
CA ASP A 32 -10.49 17.33 11.24
C ASP A 32 -9.80 16.68 10.03
N TRP A 33 -8.69 15.93 10.16
CA TRP A 33 -7.98 15.38 8.98
C TRP A 33 -8.11 13.88 8.82
N ILE A 34 -8.66 13.44 7.68
CA ILE A 34 -8.77 12.03 7.28
C ILE A 34 -7.71 11.65 6.24
N ASP A 35 -7.22 10.42 6.32
CA ASP A 35 -6.28 9.89 5.33
C ASP A 35 -6.98 9.65 3.99
N VAL A 36 -6.34 10.08 2.91
CA VAL A 36 -6.75 9.85 1.54
C VAL A 36 -6.02 8.60 1.03
N PRO A 37 -6.72 7.50 0.72
CA PRO A 37 -6.07 6.29 0.24
C PRO A 37 -5.57 6.48 -1.20
N ASN A 38 -4.49 5.78 -1.57
CA ASN A 38 -3.95 5.83 -2.93
C ASN A 38 -4.86 5.15 -3.97
N TYR A 39 -5.67 4.19 -3.55
CA TYR A 39 -6.58 3.45 -4.41
C TYR A 39 -7.97 3.35 -3.77
N LEU A 40 -8.98 3.37 -4.61
CA LEU A 40 -10.38 3.23 -4.22
C LEU A 40 -10.90 1.88 -4.69
N ALA A 41 -11.56 1.15 -3.81
CA ALA A 41 -12.26 -0.07 -4.17
C ALA A 41 -13.45 0.27 -5.07
N VAL A 42 -13.58 -0.46 -6.16
CA VAL A 42 -14.67 -0.31 -7.12
C VAL A 42 -15.26 -1.66 -7.49
N ASP A 43 -16.48 -1.61 -8.01
CA ASP A 43 -17.13 -2.79 -8.57
C ASP A 43 -16.42 -3.18 -9.88
N PRO A 44 -15.94 -4.43 -10.04
CA PRO A 44 -15.41 -4.90 -11.32
C PRO A 44 -16.38 -4.73 -12.49
N ALA A 45 -17.70 -4.73 -12.23
CA ALA A 45 -18.71 -4.49 -13.26
C ALA A 45 -18.72 -3.04 -13.78
N SER A 46 -18.25 -2.06 -13.00
CA SER A 46 -18.16 -0.67 -13.45
C SER A 46 -16.91 -0.40 -14.30
N GLU A 47 -15.91 -1.26 -14.26
CA GLU A 47 -14.62 -1.11 -14.94
C GLU A 47 -14.38 -2.23 -15.96
N LEU A 48 -15.27 -2.30 -16.95
CA LEU A 48 -15.25 -3.33 -18.00
C LEU A 48 -13.90 -3.50 -18.72
N PRO A 49 -13.14 -2.44 -19.07
CA PRO A 49 -11.88 -2.61 -19.79
C PRO A 49 -10.87 -3.46 -19.03
N VAL A 50 -10.70 -3.21 -17.73
CA VAL A 50 -9.74 -3.94 -16.89
C VAL A 50 -10.21 -5.38 -16.69
N SER A 51 -11.51 -5.56 -16.47
CA SER A 51 -12.12 -6.88 -16.33
C SER A 51 -11.96 -7.73 -17.60
N LEU A 52 -12.12 -7.12 -18.78
CA LEU A 52 -11.92 -7.79 -20.07
C LEU A 52 -10.46 -8.16 -20.32
N ILE A 53 -9.52 -7.27 -20.00
CA ILE A 53 -8.08 -7.56 -20.10
C ILE A 53 -7.71 -8.74 -19.19
N ALA A 54 -8.19 -8.73 -17.94
CA ALA A 54 -7.96 -9.83 -17.01
C ALA A 54 -8.54 -11.15 -17.54
N ALA A 55 -9.75 -11.12 -18.11
CA ALA A 55 -10.36 -12.29 -18.75
C ALA A 55 -9.56 -12.80 -19.94
N ALA A 56 -9.10 -11.90 -20.84
CA ALA A 56 -8.32 -12.26 -22.01
C ALA A 56 -6.98 -12.91 -21.65
N VAL A 57 -6.25 -12.33 -20.68
CA VAL A 57 -4.98 -12.91 -20.18
C VAL A 57 -5.21 -14.26 -19.49
N THR A 58 -6.31 -14.38 -18.75
CA THR A 58 -6.65 -15.64 -18.08
C THR A 58 -7.07 -16.72 -19.10
N ALA A 59 -7.80 -16.37 -20.15
CA ALA A 59 -8.22 -17.31 -21.18
C ALA A 59 -7.04 -17.96 -21.92
N ASP A 60 -5.94 -17.24 -22.10
CA ASP A 60 -4.71 -17.77 -22.70
C ASP A 60 -4.03 -18.83 -21.81
N THR A 61 -4.03 -18.62 -20.50
CA THR A 61 -3.33 -19.49 -19.53
C THR A 61 -4.22 -20.60 -18.96
N ALA A 62 -5.53 -20.38 -18.89
CA ALA A 62 -6.52 -21.28 -18.30
C ALA A 62 -7.88 -21.11 -19.01
N PRO A 63 -8.04 -21.65 -20.23
CA PRO A 63 -9.22 -21.43 -21.09
C PRO A 63 -10.53 -21.98 -20.50
N ASP A 64 -10.46 -23.05 -19.71
CA ASP A 64 -11.64 -23.68 -19.10
C ASP A 64 -11.97 -23.09 -17.71
N ALA A 65 -11.19 -22.12 -17.22
CA ALA A 65 -11.39 -21.54 -15.89
C ALA A 65 -12.43 -20.41 -15.91
N GLN A 66 -13.27 -20.38 -14.89
CA GLN A 66 -14.16 -19.25 -14.63
C GLN A 66 -13.40 -18.14 -13.88
N LEU A 67 -13.19 -17.00 -14.52
CA LEU A 67 -12.63 -15.82 -13.85
C LEU A 67 -13.68 -15.15 -12.97
N VAL A 68 -13.37 -15.01 -11.67
CA VAL A 68 -14.19 -14.26 -10.71
C VAL A 68 -13.34 -13.17 -10.06
N LEU A 69 -13.58 -11.92 -10.44
CA LEU A 69 -12.90 -10.76 -9.86
C LEU A 69 -13.53 -10.42 -8.50
N LYS A 70 -12.77 -10.62 -7.42
CA LYS A 70 -13.25 -10.36 -6.04
C LYS A 70 -13.04 -8.92 -5.58
N HIS A 71 -11.92 -8.32 -5.99
CA HIS A 71 -11.56 -6.97 -5.61
C HIS A 71 -10.93 -6.27 -6.80
N LEU A 72 -11.44 -5.09 -7.13
CA LEU A 72 -10.83 -4.19 -8.10
C LEU A 72 -10.59 -2.84 -7.43
N TYR A 73 -9.44 -2.27 -7.72
CA TYR A 73 -9.02 -0.99 -7.17
C TYR A 73 -8.58 -0.08 -8.30
N VAL A 74 -9.06 1.16 -8.27
CA VAL A 74 -8.65 2.22 -9.21
C VAL A 74 -7.86 3.28 -8.47
N GLU A 75 -6.95 3.93 -9.19
CA GLU A 75 -6.14 5.02 -8.63
C GLU A 75 -7.06 6.14 -8.12
N ASN A 76 -6.83 6.61 -6.90
CA ASN A 76 -7.58 7.72 -6.34
C ASN A 76 -7.14 9.03 -7.01
N PRO A 77 -8.04 9.75 -7.72
CA PRO A 77 -7.67 10.98 -8.43
C PRO A 77 -7.19 12.09 -7.50
N GLU A 78 -7.66 12.15 -6.24
CA GLU A 78 -7.18 13.11 -5.25
C GLU A 78 -5.72 12.80 -4.86
N ALA A 79 -5.42 11.54 -4.55
CA ALA A 79 -4.08 11.09 -4.19
C ALA A 79 -3.09 11.30 -5.35
N LYS A 80 -3.49 10.97 -6.58
CA LYS A 80 -2.71 11.20 -7.80
C LYS A 80 -2.35 12.67 -7.96
N ARG A 81 -3.32 13.56 -7.83
CA ARG A 81 -3.13 15.00 -8.00
C ARG A 81 -2.12 15.54 -6.99
N VAL A 82 -2.32 15.22 -5.71
CA VAL A 82 -1.42 15.69 -4.64
C VAL A 82 -0.03 15.09 -4.81
N GLY A 83 0.07 13.80 -5.17
CA GLY A 83 1.35 13.15 -5.46
C GLY A 83 2.11 13.82 -6.60
N LEU A 84 1.40 14.26 -7.66
CA LEU A 84 2.01 14.96 -8.79
C LEU A 84 2.51 16.35 -8.38
N ILE A 85 1.74 17.10 -7.58
CA ILE A 85 2.15 18.40 -7.04
C ILE A 85 3.39 18.22 -6.15
N ALA A 86 3.37 17.25 -5.24
CA ALA A 86 4.51 16.95 -4.37
C ALA A 86 5.75 16.58 -5.18
N SER A 87 5.60 15.79 -6.23
CA SER A 87 6.69 15.41 -7.14
C SER A 87 7.25 16.60 -7.90
N ALA A 88 6.39 17.53 -8.36
CA ALA A 88 6.83 18.74 -9.04
C ALA A 88 7.62 19.69 -8.12
N ILE A 89 7.21 19.81 -6.86
CA ILE A 89 7.94 20.58 -5.84
C ILE A 89 9.29 19.91 -5.57
N ALA A 90 9.30 18.60 -5.34
CA ALA A 90 10.50 17.82 -5.10
C ALA A 90 11.52 17.92 -6.27
N ALA A 91 11.03 17.91 -7.52
CA ALA A 91 11.89 18.08 -8.68
C ALA A 91 12.57 19.46 -8.76
N GLY A 92 11.97 20.49 -8.16
CA GLY A 92 12.56 21.83 -8.04
C GLY A 92 13.58 21.97 -6.90
N ASP A 93 13.59 21.04 -5.94
CA ASP A 93 14.38 21.10 -4.70
C ASP A 93 15.77 20.43 -4.83
N GLY A 94 16.21 20.16 -6.07
CA GLY A 94 17.54 19.61 -6.37
C GLY A 94 17.57 18.07 -6.50
N GLN A 95 18.66 17.44 -6.03
CA GLN A 95 18.89 15.99 -6.21
C GLN A 95 18.41 15.13 -5.02
N ALA A 96 17.58 15.67 -4.14
CA ALA A 96 17.06 14.93 -2.99
C ALA A 96 15.94 13.96 -3.40
N ASN A 97 15.84 12.83 -2.69
CA ASN A 97 14.77 11.86 -2.86
C ASN A 97 13.71 12.07 -1.78
N TYR A 98 12.46 12.23 -2.20
CA TYR A 98 11.33 12.44 -1.31
C TYR A 98 10.40 11.23 -1.33
N VAL A 99 9.81 10.93 -0.17
CA VAL A 99 8.81 9.88 -0.01
C VAL A 99 7.56 10.48 0.61
N VAL A 100 6.44 10.38 -0.11
CA VAL A 100 5.13 10.77 0.41
C VAL A 100 4.69 9.73 1.44
N LYS A 101 4.58 10.13 2.71
CA LYS A 101 4.16 9.23 3.80
C LYS A 101 2.64 9.09 3.91
N SER A 102 1.92 10.19 3.76
CA SER A 102 0.46 10.24 3.88
C SER A 102 -0.09 11.45 3.14
N ILE A 103 -1.27 11.30 2.56
CA ILE A 103 -2.06 12.41 2.00
C ILE A 103 -3.28 12.54 2.88
N LYS A 104 -3.59 13.75 3.35
CA LYS A 104 -4.71 14.00 4.24
C LYS A 104 -5.66 15.04 3.64
N LYS A 105 -6.94 14.86 3.92
CA LYS A 105 -8.01 15.79 3.54
C LYS A 105 -8.71 16.26 4.79
N LYS A 106 -9.03 17.55 4.84
CA LYS A 106 -9.81 18.12 5.92
C LYS A 106 -11.28 17.74 5.75
N VAL A 107 -11.90 17.27 6.81
CA VAL A 107 -13.34 17.04 6.95
C VAL A 107 -13.96 18.40 7.23
N GLU A 108 -14.89 18.81 6.37
CA GLU A 108 -15.72 20.01 6.56
C GLU A 108 -16.94 19.72 7.45
#